data_AF-A0A380N1B0-F1
#
_entry.id   AF-A0A380N1B0-F1
#
_cell.length_a   1.000
_cell.length_b   1.000
_cell.length_c   1.000
_cell.angle_alpha   90.00
_cell.angle_beta   90.00
_cell.angle_gamma   90.00
#
_symmetry.space_group_name_H-M   'P 1'
#
loop_
_entity.id
_entity.type
_entity.pdbx_description
1 polymer ?
#
loop_
_entity_poly.entity_id
_entity_poly.type
_entity_poly.pdbx_seq_one_letter_code
_entity_poly.pdbx_strand_id
1 'polypeptide(L)'
;MTLLAQGKKQSEIARQLGRSCSIISRELKRHALKVYRASSAHSKVLDGKWSPEQLSKRLEFEKSDLSISFNRIYRAIHQGWLDISEGKASRKLRHKDRTRRRKNHLEKRGKITISHTLEERPISAQNRSHFGH
;
A
#
# COMPACT_ATOMS: atom_id res chain seq x y z
N MET A 1 17.46 -8.56 -21.71
CA MET A 1 18.92 -8.82 -21.72
C MET A 1 19.49 -8.15 -22.95
N THR A 2 20.06 -6.96 -22.77
CA THR A 2 20.05 -5.86 -23.73
C THR A 2 21.19 -5.92 -24.74
N LEU A 3 20.90 -5.62 -26.01
CA LEU A 3 21.85 -5.43 -27.12
C LEU A 3 22.99 -4.42 -26.80
N LEU A 4 22.82 -3.61 -25.75
CA LEU A 4 23.86 -2.73 -25.21
C LEU A 4 25.01 -3.48 -24.51
N ALA A 5 24.75 -4.65 -23.92
CA ALA A 5 25.81 -5.50 -23.36
C ALA A 5 26.75 -6.05 -24.46
N GLN A 6 26.31 -5.99 -25.71
CA GLN A 6 27.08 -6.36 -26.91
C GLN A 6 27.79 -5.14 -27.54
N GLY A 7 27.82 -3.97 -26.88
CA GLY A 7 28.54 -2.77 -27.34
C GLY A 7 27.87 -1.97 -28.46
N LYS A 8 26.66 -2.33 -28.89
CA LYS A 8 25.94 -1.64 -29.98
C LYS A 8 25.45 -0.25 -29.56
N LYS A 9 25.54 0.71 -30.49
CA LYS A 9 25.03 2.09 -30.28
C LYS A 9 23.50 2.10 -30.28
N GLN A 10 22.89 3.05 -29.55
CA GLN A 10 21.42 3.12 -29.39
C GLN A 10 20.67 3.27 -30.72
N SER A 11 21.21 4.02 -31.66
CA SER A 11 20.67 4.18 -33.03
C SER A 11 20.65 2.86 -33.80
N GLU A 12 21.63 2.01 -33.58
CA GLU A 12 21.80 0.72 -34.25
C GLU A 12 20.80 -0.31 -33.71
N ILE A 13 20.59 -0.30 -32.39
CA ILE A 13 19.52 -1.04 -31.71
C ILE A 13 18.15 -0.62 -32.23
N ALA A 14 17.94 0.69 -32.40
CA ALA A 14 16.69 1.25 -32.90
C ALA A 14 16.39 0.78 -34.34
N ARG A 15 17.39 0.84 -35.24
CA ARG A 15 17.29 0.33 -36.61
C ARG A 15 16.99 -1.17 -36.64
N GLN A 16 17.68 -1.96 -35.82
CA GLN A 16 17.53 -3.42 -35.79
C GLN A 16 16.16 -3.87 -35.24
N LEU A 17 15.54 -3.07 -34.38
CA LEU A 17 14.21 -3.34 -33.79
C LEU A 17 13.06 -2.62 -34.51
N GLY A 18 13.34 -1.83 -35.56
CA GLY A 18 12.33 -1.03 -36.27
C GLY A 18 11.66 0.05 -35.40
N ARG A 19 12.37 0.58 -34.39
CA ARG A 19 11.86 1.59 -33.45
C ARG A 19 12.66 2.88 -33.51
N SER A 20 12.14 3.96 -32.95
CA SER A 20 12.88 5.23 -32.89
C SER A 20 13.96 5.22 -31.81
N CYS A 21 15.07 5.93 -32.06
CA CYS A 21 16.18 6.05 -31.11
C CYS A 21 15.72 6.63 -29.76
N SER A 22 14.77 7.57 -29.77
CA SER A 22 14.14 8.13 -28.58
C SER A 22 13.40 7.10 -27.73
N ILE A 23 12.74 6.11 -28.34
CA ILE A 23 12.07 5.01 -27.61
C ILE A 23 13.12 4.15 -26.91
N ILE A 24 14.19 3.77 -27.62
CA ILE A 24 15.29 2.98 -27.06
C ILE A 24 15.98 3.73 -25.93
N SER A 25 16.32 5.02 -26.12
CA SER A 25 16.90 5.86 -25.07
C SER A 25 15.99 5.96 -23.83
N ARG A 26 14.68 6.13 -24.02
CA ARG A 26 13.72 6.16 -22.90
C ARG A 26 13.58 4.80 -22.22
N GLU A 27 13.58 3.69 -22.95
CA GLU A 27 13.57 2.34 -22.37
C GLU A 27 14.86 2.08 -21.59
N LEU A 28 16.01 2.41 -22.16
CA LEU A 28 17.28 2.29 -21.46
C LEU A 28 17.32 3.16 -20.22
N LYS A 29 16.88 4.42 -20.28
CA LYS A 29 16.80 5.29 -19.09
C LYS A 29 15.83 4.74 -18.04
N ARG A 30 14.75 4.07 -18.47
CA ARG A 30 13.79 3.41 -17.57
C ARG A 30 14.35 2.14 -16.94
N HIS A 31 15.18 1.38 -17.66
CA HIS A 31 15.71 0.08 -17.27
C HIS A 31 17.22 0.06 -16.96
N ALA A 32 17.90 1.21 -16.96
CA ALA A 32 19.36 1.33 -16.79
C ALA A 32 19.83 0.96 -15.39
N LEU A 33 18.94 1.01 -14.40
CA LEU A 33 19.28 0.76 -13.01
C LEU A 33 19.13 -0.73 -12.70
N LYS A 34 20.09 -1.54 -13.16
CA LYS A 34 20.25 -2.93 -12.69
C LYS A 34 20.71 -2.99 -11.23
N VAL A 35 21.25 -1.88 -10.70
CA VAL A 35 21.57 -1.66 -9.28
C VAL A 35 20.71 -0.49 -8.78
N TYR A 36 19.56 -0.81 -8.18
CA TYR A 36 18.55 0.19 -7.81
C TYR A 36 18.73 0.58 -6.33
N ARG A 37 18.79 1.89 -6.02
CA ARG A 37 18.94 2.36 -4.63
C ARG A 37 17.81 1.90 -3.71
N ALA A 38 16.61 1.61 -4.25
CA ALA A 38 15.53 1.07 -3.42
C ALA A 38 15.64 -0.43 -3.16
N SER A 39 16.54 -1.17 -3.84
CA SER A 39 16.86 -2.55 -3.47
C SER A 39 17.37 -2.64 -2.03
N SER A 40 18.04 -1.60 -1.52
CA SER A 40 18.42 -1.51 -0.10
C SER A 40 17.26 -1.07 0.79
N ALA A 41 16.29 -0.32 0.25
CA ALA A 41 15.04 0.00 0.96
C ALA A 41 14.13 -1.24 1.11
N HIS A 42 14.39 -2.29 0.33
CA HIS A 42 13.70 -3.57 0.34
C HIS A 42 13.71 -4.23 1.73
N SER A 43 14.86 -4.26 2.42
CA SER A 43 14.95 -4.86 3.77
C SER A 43 14.04 -4.15 4.76
N LYS A 44 14.05 -2.82 4.76
CA LYS A 44 13.19 -2.00 5.65
C LYS A 44 11.69 -2.15 5.33
N VAL A 45 11.32 -2.32 4.05
CA VAL A 45 9.92 -2.59 3.66
C VAL A 45 9.45 -3.93 4.22
N LEU A 46 10.29 -4.96 4.12
CA LEU A 46 10.01 -6.32 4.56
C LEU A 46 9.89 -6.45 6.06
N ASP A 47 10.83 -5.87 6.79
CA ASP A 47 10.90 -6.00 8.24
C ASP A 47 9.81 -5.15 8.92
N GLY A 48 9.59 -3.94 8.41
CA GLY A 48 8.69 -2.97 9.04
C GLY A 48 7.22 -3.07 8.59
N LYS A 49 6.93 -3.71 7.45
CA LYS A 49 5.64 -3.59 6.74
C LYS A 49 5.23 -2.12 6.50
N TRP A 50 6.16 -1.21 6.32
CA TRP A 50 5.84 0.22 6.21
C TRP A 50 5.15 0.54 4.88
N SER A 51 4.26 1.54 4.87
CA SER A 51 3.76 2.07 3.59
C SER A 51 4.90 2.82 2.87
N PRO A 52 4.83 2.95 1.53
CA PRO A 52 5.85 3.68 0.76
C PRO A 52 6.08 5.13 1.23
N GLU A 53 5.03 5.80 1.71
CA GLU A 53 5.10 7.15 2.28
C GLU A 53 5.84 7.18 3.62
N GLN A 54 5.57 6.19 4.48
CA GLN A 54 6.25 6.09 5.78
C GLN A 54 7.72 5.75 5.61
N LEU A 55 8.04 4.87 4.66
CA LEU A 55 9.43 4.55 4.34
C LEU A 55 10.19 5.77 3.82
N SER A 56 9.63 6.52 2.87
CA SER A 56 10.22 7.77 2.37
C SER A 56 10.51 8.74 3.51
N LYS A 57 9.50 9.03 4.36
CA LYS A 57 9.66 9.95 5.49
C LYS A 57 10.66 9.45 6.53
N ARG A 58 10.71 8.15 6.78
CA ARG A 58 11.69 7.60 7.73
C ARG A 58 13.11 7.73 7.16
N LEU A 59 13.32 7.41 5.89
CA LEU A 59 14.62 7.52 5.24
C LEU A 59 15.15 8.96 5.27
N GLU A 60 14.23 9.93 5.13
CA GLU A 60 14.52 11.36 5.30
C GLU A 60 14.88 11.70 6.76
N PHE A 61 14.08 11.23 7.73
CA PHE A 61 14.32 11.46 9.15
C PHE A 61 15.65 10.87 9.64
N GLU A 62 15.98 9.65 9.20
CA GLU A 62 17.24 8.97 9.51
C GLU A 62 18.44 9.59 8.76
N LYS A 63 18.21 10.60 7.89
CA LYS A 63 19.20 11.22 7.00
C LYS A 63 20.03 10.18 6.25
N SER A 64 19.37 9.10 5.84
CA SER A 64 20.05 8.03 5.12
C SER A 64 20.52 8.54 3.77
N ASP A 65 21.70 8.10 3.33
CA ASP A 65 22.17 8.32 1.95
C ASP A 65 21.19 7.75 0.92
N LEU A 66 20.26 6.89 1.34
CA LEU A 66 19.25 6.23 0.52
C LEU A 66 17.90 6.98 0.51
N SER A 67 17.89 8.30 0.71
CA SER A 67 16.67 9.11 0.55
C SER A 67 16.03 8.89 -0.83
N ILE A 68 14.79 8.39 -0.82
CA ILE A 68 14.01 8.01 -2.01
C ILE A 68 12.56 8.46 -1.80
N SER A 69 11.98 9.11 -2.81
CA SER A 69 10.58 9.53 -2.77
C SER A 69 9.61 8.34 -2.82
N PHE A 70 8.48 8.46 -2.13
CA PHE A 70 7.43 7.44 -2.11
C PHE A 70 6.91 7.03 -3.50
N ASN A 71 6.85 7.96 -4.46
CA ASN A 71 6.43 7.67 -5.84
C ASN A 71 7.43 6.72 -6.54
N ARG A 72 8.74 6.87 -6.28
CA ARG A 72 9.76 5.95 -6.79
C ARG A 72 9.61 4.56 -6.17
N ILE A 73 9.30 4.47 -4.88
CA ILE A 73 9.03 3.20 -4.21
C ILE A 73 7.84 2.51 -4.87
N TYR A 74 6.72 3.22 -5.11
CA TYR A 74 5.57 2.65 -5.83
C TYR A 74 5.94 2.14 -7.22
N ARG A 75 6.69 2.91 -8.02
CA ARG A 75 7.15 2.47 -9.35
C ARG A 75 7.96 1.18 -9.27
N ALA A 76 8.84 1.05 -8.29
CA ALA A 76 9.65 -0.15 -8.09
C ALA A 76 8.80 -1.37 -7.71
N ILE A 77 7.77 -1.18 -6.88
CA ILE A 77 6.80 -2.23 -6.54
C ILE A 77 6.01 -2.65 -7.78
N HIS A 78 5.53 -1.70 -8.59
CA HIS A 78 4.78 -2.01 -9.81
C HIS A 78 5.61 -2.72 -10.88
N GLN A 79 6.92 -2.46 -10.93
CA GLN A 79 7.84 -3.17 -11.83
C GLN A 79 8.34 -4.51 -11.25
N GLY A 80 7.93 -4.87 -10.04
CA GLY A 80 8.33 -6.12 -9.38
C GLY A 80 9.80 -6.14 -8.94
N TRP A 81 10.48 -4.99 -8.89
CA TRP A 81 11.88 -4.92 -8.45
C TRP A 81 12.06 -5.16 -6.96
N LEU A 82 10.96 -5.03 -6.22
CA LEU A 82 10.88 -5.31 -4.80
C LEU A 82 10.17 -6.65 -4.51
N ASP A 83 9.82 -7.42 -5.54
CA ASP A 83 9.19 -8.72 -5.34
C ASP A 83 10.23 -9.72 -4.80
N ILE A 84 9.81 -10.57 -3.88
CA ILE A 84 10.63 -11.61 -3.24
C ILE A 84 10.26 -12.94 -3.89
N SER A 85 11.14 -13.94 -3.79
CA SER A 85 10.83 -15.32 -4.24
C SER A 85 9.49 -15.83 -3.69
N GLU A 86 9.08 -15.41 -2.49
CA GLU A 86 7.84 -15.78 -1.82
C GLU A 86 6.60 -14.97 -2.28
N GLY A 87 6.76 -13.97 -3.16
CA GLY A 87 5.66 -13.26 -3.78
C GLY A 87 5.81 -11.74 -3.87
N LYS A 88 4.75 -11.08 -4.34
CA LYS A 88 4.75 -9.64 -4.63
C LYS A 88 4.99 -8.78 -3.40
N ALA A 89 5.88 -7.80 -3.50
CA ALA A 89 6.21 -6.84 -2.45
C ALA A 89 4.96 -6.12 -1.91
N SER A 90 4.01 -5.84 -2.81
CA SER A 90 2.76 -5.15 -2.51
C SER A 90 1.94 -5.83 -1.42
N ARG A 91 2.01 -7.17 -1.30
CA ARG A 91 1.25 -7.92 -0.26
C ARG A 91 1.84 -7.76 1.14
N LYS A 92 3.10 -7.34 1.26
CA LYS A 92 3.79 -7.16 2.54
C LYS A 92 3.66 -5.72 3.06
N LEU A 93 3.18 -4.78 2.23
CA LEU A 93 2.90 -3.41 2.66
C LEU A 93 1.78 -3.36 3.69
N ARG A 94 1.87 -2.43 4.66
CA ARG A 94 0.75 -2.16 5.55
C ARG A 94 -0.40 -1.52 4.77
N HIS A 95 -1.49 -2.25 4.67
CA HIS A 95 -2.77 -1.73 4.22
C HIS A 95 -3.42 -0.93 5.35
N LYS A 96 -3.72 0.35 5.09
CA LYS A 96 -4.60 1.16 5.95
C LYS A 96 -6.04 1.06 5.44
N ASP A 97 -6.48 -0.16 5.19
CA ASP A 97 -7.83 -0.38 4.67
C ASP A 97 -8.82 -0.56 5.81
N ARG A 98 -10.03 -0.04 5.59
CA ARG A 98 -11.16 -0.22 6.51
C ARG A 98 -11.41 -1.71 6.69
N THR A 99 -11.39 -2.18 7.93
CA THR A 99 -11.61 -3.59 8.25
C THR A 99 -12.90 -4.07 7.58
N ARG A 100 -12.79 -5.10 6.75
CA ARG A 100 -13.92 -5.62 5.98
C ARG A 100 -15.00 -6.09 6.97
N ARG A 101 -16.18 -5.47 6.93
CA ARG A 101 -17.33 -5.93 7.73
C ARG A 101 -17.76 -7.30 7.22
N ARG A 102 -17.92 -8.28 8.12
CA ARG A 102 -18.50 -9.58 7.74
C ARG A 102 -19.96 -9.38 7.34
N LYS A 103 -20.39 -10.02 6.24
CA LYS A 103 -21.74 -9.89 5.67
C LYS A 103 -22.88 -10.18 6.68
N ASN A 104 -22.58 -10.96 7.72
CA ASN A 104 -23.55 -11.38 8.75
C ASN A 104 -23.28 -10.75 10.12
N HIS A 105 -22.49 -9.67 10.20
CA HIS A 105 -22.25 -8.99 11.48
C HIS A 105 -23.41 -8.03 11.79
N LEU A 106 -24.23 -8.40 12.77
CA LEU A 106 -25.26 -7.51 13.31
C LEU A 106 -24.59 -6.40 14.14
N GLU A 107 -24.65 -5.17 13.63
CA GLU A 107 -24.16 -3.98 14.33
C GLU A 107 -25.10 -3.62 15.48
N LYS A 108 -24.58 -3.67 16.72
CA LYS A 108 -25.31 -3.38 17.97
C LYS A 108 -25.08 -1.98 18.53
N ARG A 109 -24.17 -1.19 17.93
CA ARG A 109 -23.90 0.19 18.39
C ARG A 109 -25.15 1.05 18.20
N GLY A 110 -25.52 1.83 19.21
CA GLY A 110 -26.71 2.70 19.16
C GLY A 110 -28.05 1.97 19.24
N LYS A 111 -28.08 0.65 19.45
CA LYS A 111 -29.32 -0.11 19.63
C LYS A 111 -29.48 -0.46 21.10
N ILE A 112 -30.48 0.14 21.75
CA ILE A 112 -30.88 -0.21 23.11
C ILE A 112 -31.65 -1.53 23.03
N THR A 113 -31.16 -2.55 23.73
CA THR A 113 -31.93 -3.79 23.94
C THR A 113 -32.98 -3.52 24.99
N ILE A 114 -34.25 -3.45 24.58
CA ILE A 114 -35.38 -3.26 25.48
C ILE A 114 -35.63 -4.60 26.20
N SER A 115 -35.45 -4.64 27.52
CA SER A 115 -35.62 -5.85 28.33
C SER A 115 -37.05 -6.11 28.77
N HIS A 116 -37.87 -5.06 28.90
CA HIS A 116 -39.25 -5.10 29.38
C HIS A 116 -40.18 -4.44 28.38
N THR A 117 -41.34 -5.05 28.13
CA THR A 117 -42.38 -4.45 27.30
C THR A 117 -43.13 -3.38 28.10
N LEU A 118 -43.88 -2.50 27.42
CA LEU A 118 -44.65 -1.45 28.08
C LEU A 118 -45.71 -2.01 29.06
N GLU A 119 -46.16 -3.24 28.83
CA GLU A 119 -47.17 -3.94 29.63
C GLU A 119 -46.64 -4.36 31.00
N GLU A 120 -45.33 -4.63 31.11
CA GLU A 120 -44.66 -5.01 32.35
C GLU A 120 -44.43 -3.82 33.30
N ARG A 121 -44.91 -2.63 32.96
CA ARG A 121 -44.75 -1.45 33.80
C ARG A 121 -45.56 -1.59 35.10
N PRO A 122 -45.01 -1.18 36.26
CA PRO A 122 -45.73 -1.24 37.52
C PRO A 122 -46.93 -0.28 37.54
N ILE A 123 -47.95 -0.65 38.30
CA ILE A 123 -49.20 0.14 38.47
C ILE A 123 -48.93 1.55 39.00
N SER A 124 -47.87 1.74 39.79
CA SER A 124 -47.43 3.06 40.26
C SER A 124 -47.06 4.00 39.11
N ALA A 125 -46.43 3.49 38.05
CA ALA A 125 -46.07 4.26 36.86
C ALA A 125 -47.29 4.55 35.99
N GLN A 126 -48.23 3.60 35.89
CA GLN A 126 -49.53 3.81 35.25
C GLN A 126 -50.30 4.95 35.91
N ASN A 127 -50.38 4.93 37.25
CA ASN A 127 -51.14 5.87 38.04
C ASN A 127 -50.38 7.17 38.35
N ARG A 128 -49.13 7.30 37.87
CA ARG A 128 -48.23 8.45 38.13
C ARG A 128 -48.16 8.83 39.61
N SER A 129 -48.17 7.83 40.48
CA SER A 129 -48.37 8.02 41.93
C SER A 129 -47.12 8.50 42.67
N HIS A 130 -45.96 8.57 42.01
CA HIS A 130 -44.71 9.06 42.57
C HIS A 130 -44.00 9.97 41.56
N PHE A 131 -43.33 11.01 42.06
CA PHE A 131 -42.53 11.90 41.21
C PHE A 131 -41.36 11.12 40.59
N GLY A 132 -41.14 11.28 39.29
CA GLY A 132 -40.09 10.57 38.54
C GLY A 132 -40.55 9.36 37.70
N HIS A 133 -41.86 9.13 37.54
CA HIS A 133 -42.45 8.20 36.57
C HIS A 133 -43.05 8.90 35.34
#